data_AF-A0A922HQN6-F1
#
_entry.id   AF-A0A922HQN6-F1
#
_cell.length_a   1.000
_cell.length_b   1.000
_cell.length_c   1.000
_cell.angle_alpha   90.00
_cell.angle_beta   90.00
_cell.angle_gamma   90.00
#
_symmetry.space_group_name_H-M   'P 1'
#
loop_
_entity.id
_entity.type
_entity.pdbx_description
1 polymer ?
#
loop_
_entity_poly.entity_id
_entity_poly.type
_entity_poly.pdbx_seq_one_letter_code
_entity_poly.pdbx_strand_id
1 'polypeptide(L)'
;MYDPKDRNNPGYVMNHQTIVPFGPYSIANVPRGLEILLALDQLIIEQQVEMLEVFTGFETNNKYIVKNLNGQHLYYAAEENDCCTRNCFLKARPFIMQLYDNQRNEVLLLDRPWRCTSCLCPCFLQELTVYSGAQKLGSIRQEWSIFYPIFSILNSNGEKVLHIEGPLITFSCGNDVEFNVLSNDGETKVGKISKQWSGLAREMFTDADRFGIQFPKDLDVTIKAVLLGATFLIDFISVKEKSKVQQVQDVVVVDKNAEENEGEFETSFMHIQKLEGCGIQAQDIKKLQENGYHTIEAIAYTPRKALEKIKGISEQKAEKILSAAIKMVPMGFSTATEYHMKRSELVMITTGSKELDALLKGGIETGSITELFGEFRTGKSQICHMLAVTCQLPIDMGGAEGKCLFIDTEGTFRPERFLAIAKRYKMDENNCLEGIAYARAYNSDHQTQLLIDAASMMSNSRYALMIVDSATALYRTDYNGRSELAARQMHLARFLRMLQRLADEFGDATFSIHNDGISDPNDND
;
A
#
# COMPACT_ATOMS: atom_id res chain seq x y z
N MET A 1 26.98 -24.62 29.89
CA MET A 1 27.95 -24.65 30.99
C MET A 1 29.33 -24.52 30.35
N TYR A 2 29.85 -23.29 30.23
CA TYR A 2 31.24 -23.03 29.88
C TYR A 2 31.64 -21.68 30.49
N ASP A 3 32.81 -21.70 31.14
CA ASP A 3 33.32 -20.82 32.19
C ASP A 3 34.15 -19.66 31.60
N PRO A 4 34.03 -18.42 32.15
CA PRO A 4 34.75 -17.23 31.70
C PRO A 4 36.13 -17.04 32.35
N LYS A 5 37.21 -17.43 31.67
CA LYS A 5 38.58 -16.94 31.97
C LYS A 5 39.43 -16.91 30.71
N ASP A 6 39.64 -15.70 30.16
CA ASP A 6 40.96 -15.31 29.68
C ASP A 6 41.04 -13.78 29.53
N ARG A 7 41.69 -13.17 30.51
CA ARG A 7 42.23 -11.82 30.48
C ARG A 7 43.73 -11.94 30.17
N ASN A 8 44.21 -11.03 29.32
CA ASN A 8 45.60 -10.60 29.10
C ASN A 8 46.35 -11.22 27.91
N ASN A 9 46.40 -10.47 26.79
CA ASN A 9 47.68 -10.13 26.18
C ASN A 9 47.59 -8.81 25.38
N PRO A 10 48.59 -7.91 25.44
CA PRO A 10 48.53 -6.56 24.86
C PRO A 10 49.20 -6.50 23.48
N GLY A 11 48.70 -5.64 22.59
CA GLY A 11 49.36 -5.38 21.31
C GLY A 11 48.76 -4.21 20.54
N TYR A 12 49.59 -3.19 20.37
CA TYR A 12 49.56 -2.14 19.32
C TYR A 12 48.72 -0.86 19.51
N VAL A 13 49.42 0.08 20.15
CA VAL A 13 49.52 1.55 19.97
C VAL A 13 48.86 2.15 18.71
N MET A 14 48.04 3.18 18.90
CA MET A 14 47.96 4.34 17.99
C MET A 14 47.82 5.67 18.76
N ASN A 15 48.73 6.56 18.40
CA ASN A 15 49.01 7.95 18.73
C ASN A 15 47.95 8.85 19.42
N HIS A 16 48.49 9.60 20.38
CA HIS A 16 47.97 10.80 21.03
C HIS A 16 47.91 12.00 20.07
N GLN A 17 46.83 12.77 20.15
CA GLN A 17 46.68 14.26 20.06
C GLN A 17 45.20 14.53 19.67
N THR A 18 44.35 15.32 20.35
CA THR A 18 44.54 16.38 21.34
C THR A 18 43.30 16.44 22.23
N ILE A 19 43.49 16.53 23.55
CA ILE A 19 42.45 16.57 24.59
C ILE A 19 41.92 18.01 24.70
N VAL A 20 40.61 18.20 24.60
CA VAL A 20 39.91 19.30 25.28
C VAL A 20 39.21 18.71 26.52
N PRO A 21 39.47 19.24 27.73
CA PRO A 21 39.03 18.61 28.96
C PRO A 21 37.58 19.00 29.26
N PHE A 22 36.71 18.03 29.52
CA PHE A 22 35.51 18.27 30.33
C PHE A 22 35.59 17.37 31.56
N GLY A 23 35.73 18.04 32.71
CA GLY A 23 35.75 17.43 34.04
C GLY A 23 34.37 16.96 34.52
N PRO A 24 34.31 16.35 35.71
CA PRO A 24 33.13 15.66 36.22
C PRO A 24 32.19 16.67 36.89
N TYR A 25 31.16 17.10 36.19
CA TYR A 25 30.01 17.72 36.82
C TYR A 25 28.78 16.87 36.53
N SER A 26 28.40 16.05 37.50
CA SER A 26 27.02 15.54 37.58
C SER A 26 26.13 16.75 37.82
N ILE A 27 25.55 17.29 36.75
CA ILE A 27 24.55 18.34 36.83
C ILE A 27 23.33 17.69 37.49
N ALA A 28 22.99 18.15 38.70
CA ALA A 28 21.89 17.56 39.47
C ALA A 28 20.61 17.51 38.61
N ASN A 29 19.94 16.36 38.60
CA ASN A 29 18.71 16.06 37.85
C ASN A 29 18.84 15.78 36.33
N VAL A 30 20.06 15.65 35.78
CA VAL A 30 20.23 15.21 34.39
C VAL A 30 20.49 13.69 34.36
N PRO A 31 19.68 12.89 33.64
CA PRO A 31 19.95 11.47 33.47
C PRO A 31 21.30 11.22 32.81
N ARG A 32 21.99 10.16 33.24
CA ARG A 32 23.35 9.84 32.77
C ARG A 32 23.37 9.63 31.26
N GLY A 33 24.36 10.21 30.59
CA GLY A 33 24.55 10.13 29.14
C GLY A 33 23.80 11.21 28.36
N LEU A 34 22.89 11.98 28.99
CA LEU A 34 22.18 13.09 28.35
C LEU A 34 22.86 14.45 28.56
N GLU A 35 23.92 14.53 29.37
CA GLU A 35 24.62 15.79 29.68
C GLU A 35 25.13 16.49 28.42
N ILE A 36 25.48 15.71 27.40
CA ILE A 36 25.93 16.19 26.09
C ILE A 36 24.84 17.03 25.38
N LEU A 37 23.56 16.71 25.58
CA LEU A 37 22.44 17.42 24.96
C LEU A 37 22.18 18.81 25.56
N LEU A 38 22.72 19.11 26.75
CA LEU A 38 22.53 20.41 27.41
C LEU A 38 23.12 21.57 26.58
N ALA A 39 24.29 21.35 25.98
CA ALA A 39 25.02 22.37 25.24
C ALA A 39 24.58 22.49 23.77
N LEU A 40 23.71 21.61 23.30
CA LEU A 40 23.32 21.50 21.89
C LEU A 40 21.98 22.19 21.63
N ASP A 41 21.87 22.80 20.47
CA ASP A 41 20.67 23.35 19.84
C ASP A 41 20.28 22.60 18.56
N GLN A 42 21.16 21.73 18.07
CA GLN A 42 20.92 20.98 16.85
C GLN A 42 21.55 19.58 16.90
N LEU A 43 20.83 18.61 16.33
CA LEU A 43 21.28 17.23 16.13
C LEU A 43 21.10 16.83 14.66
N ILE A 44 21.96 15.92 14.20
CA ILE A 44 21.86 15.26 12.90
C ILE A 44 21.75 13.76 13.15
N ILE A 45 20.82 13.08 12.49
CA ILE A 45 20.68 11.62 12.55
C ILE A 45 20.92 11.08 11.14
N GLU A 46 21.83 10.12 11.01
CA GLU A 46 22.17 9.48 9.74
C GLU A 46 21.96 7.97 9.85
N GLN A 47 21.05 7.44 9.04
CA GLN A 47 20.84 6.00 8.90
C GLN A 47 22.10 5.35 8.32
N GLN A 48 22.45 4.17 8.83
CA GLN A 48 23.54 3.36 8.32
C GLN A 48 22.95 2.24 7.48
N VAL A 49 23.24 2.24 6.18
CA VAL A 49 22.83 1.19 5.25
C VAL A 49 23.95 0.14 5.19
N GLU A 50 23.63 -1.13 5.42
CA GLU A 50 24.62 -2.19 5.27
C GLU A 50 24.67 -2.66 3.82
N MET A 51 25.88 -2.82 3.27
CA MET A 51 26.05 -3.29 1.89
C MET A 51 25.39 -4.65 1.63
N LEU A 52 25.25 -5.51 2.66
CA LEU A 52 24.54 -6.78 2.54
C LEU A 52 23.05 -6.59 2.24
N GLU A 53 22.39 -5.54 2.72
CA GLU A 53 20.99 -5.21 2.39
C GLU A 53 20.85 -4.84 0.92
N VAL A 54 21.81 -4.06 0.40
CA VAL A 54 21.88 -3.64 -1.00
C VAL A 54 22.07 -4.84 -1.94
N PHE A 55 22.81 -5.87 -1.52
CA PHE A 55 23.09 -7.05 -2.34
C PHE A 55 22.11 -8.23 -2.14
N THR A 56 21.40 -8.30 -1.02
CA THR A 56 20.51 -9.44 -0.70
C THR A 56 19.03 -9.10 -0.70
N GLY A 57 18.66 -7.81 -0.72
CA GLY A 57 17.27 -7.35 -0.61
C GLY A 57 16.61 -7.68 0.73
N PHE A 58 17.37 -8.22 1.69
CA PHE A 58 16.91 -8.47 3.06
C PHE A 58 17.22 -7.25 3.91
N GLU A 59 16.18 -6.57 4.39
CA GLU A 59 16.34 -5.48 5.35
C GLU A 59 16.87 -6.01 6.69
N THR A 60 17.99 -5.48 7.17
CA THR A 60 18.52 -5.69 8.52
C THR A 60 17.88 -4.70 9.51
N ASN A 61 18.26 -4.77 10.78
CA ASN A 61 17.72 -3.87 11.80
C ASN A 61 18.19 -2.43 11.54
N ASN A 62 17.29 -1.46 11.68
CA ASN A 62 17.65 -0.06 11.46
C ASN A 62 18.74 0.39 12.43
N LYS A 63 19.82 0.95 11.87
CA LYS A 63 20.95 1.50 12.62
C LYS A 63 21.11 2.96 12.25
N TYR A 64 21.37 3.80 13.24
CA TYR A 64 21.57 5.23 13.03
C TYR A 64 22.75 5.74 13.85
N ILE A 65 23.38 6.80 13.35
CA ILE A 65 24.38 7.57 14.08
C ILE A 65 23.81 8.97 14.33
N VAL A 66 23.78 9.37 15.60
CA VAL A 66 23.40 10.72 16.02
C VAL A 66 24.67 11.54 16.17
N LYS A 67 24.73 12.70 15.50
CA LYS A 67 25.88 13.59 15.42
C LYS A 67 25.52 15.01 15.84
N ASN A 68 26.51 15.78 16.26
CA ASN A 68 26.39 17.24 16.32
C ASN A 68 26.70 17.89 14.96
N LEU A 69 26.56 19.21 14.88
CA LEU A 69 26.87 20.00 13.68
C LEU A 69 28.34 19.89 13.22
N ASN A 70 29.26 19.62 14.14
CA ASN A 70 30.68 19.44 13.82
C ASN A 70 30.98 18.03 13.28
N GLY A 71 29.95 17.19 13.09
CA GLY A 71 30.08 15.81 12.62
C GLY A 71 30.59 14.82 13.68
N GLN A 72 30.74 15.25 14.94
CA GLN A 72 31.15 14.36 16.02
C GLN A 72 30.00 13.41 16.38
N HIS A 73 30.31 12.12 16.49
CA HIS A 73 29.36 11.10 16.89
C HIS A 73 29.02 11.26 18.37
N LEU A 74 27.73 11.35 18.68
CA LEU A 74 27.22 11.48 20.04
C LEU A 74 26.62 10.17 20.52
N TYR A 75 25.76 9.56 19.69
CA TYR A 75 25.08 8.31 20.01
C TYR A 75 25.01 7.37 18.81
N TYR A 76 24.94 6.08 19.10
CA TYR A 76 24.62 5.01 18.16
C TYR A 76 23.23 4.49 18.50
N ALA A 77 22.28 4.51 17.56
CA ALA A 77 20.95 3.94 17.76
C ALA A 77 20.81 2.65 16.96
N ALA A 78 20.28 1.61 17.58
CA ALA A 78 20.00 0.34 16.91
C ALA A 78 18.63 -0.20 17.32
N GLU A 79 17.88 -0.65 16.33
CA GLU A 79 16.65 -1.41 16.54
C GLU A 79 16.98 -2.85 16.94
N GLU A 80 16.31 -3.37 17.96
CA GLU A 80 16.38 -4.77 18.39
C GLU A 80 15.07 -5.47 18.03
N ASN A 81 15.11 -6.51 17.20
CA ASN A 81 13.96 -7.40 16.97
C ASN A 81 14.36 -8.83 16.57
N ASP A 82 13.55 -9.80 17.03
CA ASP A 82 13.68 -11.25 16.88
C ASP A 82 13.29 -11.74 15.47
N CYS A 83 13.93 -12.80 14.97
CA CYS A 83 13.96 -13.22 13.56
C CYS A 83 12.58 -13.58 12.94
N CYS A 84 11.49 -13.66 13.72
CA CYS A 84 10.20 -14.20 13.27
C CYS A 84 8.99 -13.26 13.36
N THR A 85 9.14 -11.95 13.48
CA THR A 85 7.98 -11.02 13.54
C THR A 85 8.10 -9.78 12.63
N ARG A 86 8.94 -9.83 11.59
CA ARG A 86 8.98 -8.80 10.53
C ARG A 86 8.02 -9.08 9.36
N ASN A 87 7.76 -10.35 9.03
CA ASN A 87 7.02 -10.74 7.82
C ASN A 87 5.52 -11.02 7.99
N CYS A 88 4.99 -11.07 9.21
CA CYS A 88 3.57 -11.40 9.43
C CYS A 88 2.70 -10.19 9.80
N PHE A 89 3.28 -9.09 10.32
CA PHE A 89 2.52 -7.91 10.79
C PHE A 89 3.32 -6.61 10.63
N LEU A 90 3.22 -5.98 9.45
CA LEU A 90 4.00 -4.79 9.07
C LEU A 90 3.89 -3.60 10.04
N LYS A 91 2.68 -3.12 10.37
CA LYS A 91 2.47 -1.85 11.12
C LYS A 91 2.14 -2.01 12.61
N ALA A 92 1.73 -3.21 13.00
CA ALA A 92 1.32 -3.49 14.38
C ALA A 92 2.49 -3.87 15.29
N ARG A 93 3.66 -4.19 14.69
CA ARG A 93 4.83 -4.70 15.39
C ARG A 93 5.36 -3.69 16.39
N PRO A 94 5.70 -4.08 17.61
CA PRO A 94 6.46 -3.25 18.52
C PRO A 94 7.88 -3.11 17.96
N PHE A 95 8.57 -2.07 18.37
CA PHE A 95 10.02 -2.05 18.21
C PHE A 95 10.64 -1.45 19.45
N ILE A 96 11.79 -2.02 19.79
CA ILE A 96 12.66 -1.51 20.83
C ILE A 96 13.87 -0.92 20.10
N MET A 97 14.20 0.32 20.40
CA MET A 97 15.42 0.95 19.89
C MET A 97 16.26 1.42 21.06
N GLN A 98 17.51 0.97 21.08
CA GLN A 98 18.48 1.33 22.11
C GLN A 98 19.47 2.34 21.55
N LEU A 99 19.76 3.38 22.32
CA LEU A 99 20.78 4.37 22.01
C LEU A 99 21.96 4.19 22.96
N TYR A 100 23.16 4.12 22.41
CA TYR A 100 24.40 3.96 23.15
C TYR A 100 25.31 5.17 22.98
N ASP A 101 26.09 5.49 24.01
CA ASP A 101 27.19 6.45 23.91
C ASP A 101 28.39 5.87 23.13
N ASN A 102 29.43 6.68 22.94
CA ASN A 102 30.67 6.25 22.28
C ASN A 102 31.46 5.17 23.04
N GLN A 103 31.12 4.92 24.31
CA GLN A 103 31.69 3.86 25.14
C GLN A 103 30.82 2.59 25.15
N ARG A 104 29.74 2.56 24.36
CA ARG A 104 28.72 1.50 24.30
C ARG A 104 27.90 1.32 25.59
N ASN A 105 27.80 2.34 26.42
CA ASN A 105 26.83 2.35 27.52
C ASN A 105 25.46 2.75 26.96
N GLU A 106 24.42 2.05 27.38
CA GLU A 106 23.03 2.41 27.05
C GLU A 106 22.67 3.75 27.70
N VAL A 107 22.12 4.66 26.89
CA VAL A 107 21.72 6.02 27.29
C VAL A 107 20.20 6.17 27.27
N LEU A 108 19.56 5.69 26.20
CA LEU A 108 18.10 5.72 26.04
C LEU A 108 17.55 4.39 25.53
N LEU A 109 16.37 4.06 26.01
CA LEU A 109 15.54 2.97 25.53
C LEU A 109 14.23 3.56 24.99
N LEU A 110 13.96 3.33 23.71
CA LEU A 110 12.72 3.70 23.05
C LEU A 110 11.85 2.45 22.95
N ASP A 111 10.70 2.49 23.61
CA ASP A 111 9.73 1.39 23.60
C ASP A 111 8.45 1.84 22.90
N ARG A 112 8.20 1.24 21.74
CA ARG A 112 6.91 1.33 21.06
C ARG A 112 6.17 -0.01 21.22
N PRO A 113 5.07 -0.05 21.97
CA PRO A 113 4.29 -1.28 22.16
C PRO A 113 3.49 -1.65 20.90
N TRP A 114 2.94 -2.87 20.89
CA TRP A 114 2.01 -3.35 19.86
C TRP A 114 0.81 -2.39 19.69
N ARG A 115 0.46 -2.06 18.45
CA ARG A 115 -0.74 -1.24 18.12
C ARG A 115 -1.54 -1.89 16.99
N CYS A 116 -2.86 -1.83 17.04
CA CYS A 116 -3.71 -2.55 16.09
C CYS A 116 -3.77 -1.83 14.74
N THR A 117 -3.86 -2.60 13.64
CA THR A 117 -4.11 -2.07 12.28
C THR A 117 -5.58 -2.14 11.85
N SER A 118 -6.46 -2.76 12.62
CA SER A 118 -7.89 -2.84 12.33
C SER A 118 -8.72 -3.04 13.61
N CYS A 119 -9.25 -1.94 14.18
CA CYS A 119 -10.31 -2.00 15.19
C CYS A 119 -11.02 -0.64 15.31
N LEU A 120 -12.31 -0.67 15.61
CA LEU A 120 -13.23 0.45 15.83
C LEU A 120 -13.02 1.21 17.16
N CYS A 121 -11.76 1.44 17.53
CA CYS A 121 -11.33 2.22 18.69
C CYS A 121 -10.10 3.08 18.27
N PRO A 122 -9.70 4.14 19.01
CA PRO A 122 -8.57 5.00 18.64
C PRO A 122 -7.20 4.33 18.90
N CYS A 123 -7.03 3.07 18.49
CA CYS A 123 -5.85 2.25 18.71
C CYS A 123 -4.83 2.27 17.54
N PHE A 124 -5.10 3.07 16.49
CA PHE A 124 -4.18 3.33 15.37
C PHE A 124 -3.15 4.44 15.67
N LEU A 125 -3.45 5.32 16.62
CA LEU A 125 -2.59 6.43 16.99
C LEU A 125 -1.30 5.89 17.60
N GLN A 126 -0.17 6.23 16.98
CA GLN A 126 1.14 5.75 17.38
C GLN A 126 1.52 6.32 18.75
N GLU A 127 2.13 5.50 19.61
CA GLU A 127 2.68 5.94 20.88
C GLU A 127 4.06 5.32 21.08
N LEU A 128 5.03 6.14 21.50
CA LEU A 128 6.40 5.72 21.82
C LEU A 128 6.79 6.31 23.17
N THR A 129 7.40 5.49 24.03
CA THR A 129 7.88 5.94 25.34
C THR A 129 9.39 5.95 25.38
N VAL A 130 9.96 6.99 25.99
CA VAL A 130 11.41 7.20 26.10
C VAL A 130 11.84 7.02 27.55
N TYR A 131 12.80 6.12 27.76
CA TYR A 131 13.37 5.82 29.07
C TYR A 131 14.87 6.10 29.10
N SER A 132 15.40 6.41 30.28
CA SER A 132 16.84 6.36 30.59
C SER A 132 17.02 5.42 31.79
N GLY A 133 17.60 4.25 31.55
CA GLY A 133 17.53 3.14 32.51
C GLY A 133 16.08 2.80 32.87
N ALA A 134 15.76 2.79 34.17
CA ALA A 134 14.39 2.53 34.64
C ALA A 134 13.50 3.78 34.71
N GLN A 135 14.02 4.98 34.42
CA GLN A 135 13.28 6.22 34.54
C GLN A 135 12.58 6.58 33.23
N LYS A 136 11.25 6.77 33.27
CA LYS A 136 10.48 7.33 32.14
C LYS A 136 10.79 8.83 32.01
N LEU A 137 11.26 9.24 30.85
CA LEU A 137 11.53 10.65 30.52
C LEU A 137 10.30 11.35 29.95
N GLY A 138 9.56 10.65 29.07
CA GLY A 138 8.37 11.18 28.43
C GLY A 138 7.81 10.22 27.39
N SER A 139 6.79 10.66 26.67
CA SER A 139 6.16 9.87 25.62
C SER A 139 5.74 10.74 24.45
N ILE A 140 5.68 10.15 23.27
CA ILE A 140 5.17 10.75 22.04
C ILE A 140 3.85 10.05 21.71
N ARG A 141 2.81 10.83 21.42
CA ARG A 141 1.51 10.30 20.98
C ARG A 141 1.07 10.98 19.70
N GLN A 142 0.72 10.20 18.70
CA GLN A 142 0.06 10.73 17.50
C GLN A 142 -1.34 11.21 17.87
N GLU A 143 -1.77 12.35 17.33
CA GLU A 143 -3.17 12.76 17.38
C GLU A 143 -3.82 12.59 16.00
N TRP A 144 -5.15 12.46 16.01
CA TRP A 144 -5.90 12.30 14.77
C TRP A 144 -6.00 13.64 14.04
N SER A 145 -5.72 13.63 12.74
CA SER A 145 -5.81 14.79 11.85
C SER A 145 -6.13 14.34 10.43
N ILE A 146 -6.84 15.19 9.68
CA ILE A 146 -7.31 14.92 8.31
C ILE A 146 -6.25 15.30 7.26
N PHE A 147 -5.45 16.34 7.50
CA PHE A 147 -4.63 16.98 6.44
C PHE A 147 -3.12 16.89 6.64
N TYR A 148 -2.65 16.70 7.88
CA TYR A 148 -1.23 16.64 8.21
C TYR A 148 -1.00 15.82 9.49
N PRO A 149 0.13 15.12 9.62
CA PRO A 149 0.40 14.31 10.81
C PRO A 149 0.67 15.22 12.01
N ILE A 150 0.04 14.87 13.13
CA ILE A 150 0.16 15.57 14.40
C ILE A 150 0.75 14.63 15.46
N PHE A 151 1.74 15.11 16.21
CA PHE A 151 2.27 14.41 17.39
C PHE A 151 2.33 15.30 18.62
N SER A 152 1.90 14.77 19.76
CA SER A 152 2.02 15.37 21.08
C SER A 152 3.22 14.82 21.83
N ILE A 153 4.02 15.73 22.37
CA ILE A 153 5.18 15.45 23.21
C ILE A 153 4.79 15.65 24.66
N LEU A 154 4.83 14.56 25.43
CA LEU A 154 4.41 14.52 26.82
C LEU A 154 5.62 14.33 27.73
N ASN A 155 5.63 15.02 28.87
CA ASN A 155 6.65 14.85 29.91
C ASN A 155 6.47 13.52 30.67
N SER A 156 7.32 13.27 31.66
CA SER A 156 7.26 12.07 32.52
C SER A 156 5.91 11.88 33.22
N ASN A 157 5.21 12.99 33.53
CA ASN A 157 3.91 12.99 34.20
C ASN A 157 2.73 12.79 33.22
N GLY A 158 2.99 12.79 31.91
CA GLY A 158 1.96 12.66 30.88
C GLY A 158 1.27 13.98 30.51
N GLU A 159 1.83 15.12 30.87
CA GLU A 159 1.33 16.43 30.49
C GLU A 159 1.91 16.82 29.12
N LYS A 160 1.08 17.36 28.22
CA LYS A 160 1.50 17.84 26.89
C LYS A 160 2.35 19.10 27.06
N VAL A 161 3.58 19.06 26.55
CA VAL A 161 4.54 20.17 26.64
C VAL A 161 4.78 20.81 25.28
N LEU A 162 4.90 19.99 24.23
CA LEU A 162 5.09 20.44 22.86
C LEU A 162 4.18 19.66 21.91
N HIS A 163 4.03 20.21 20.71
CA HIS A 163 3.24 19.65 19.64
C HIS A 163 4.04 19.70 18.34
N ILE A 164 3.99 18.66 17.53
CA ILE A 164 4.69 18.56 16.25
C ILE A 164 3.66 18.48 15.13
N GLU A 165 3.75 19.39 14.18
CA GLU A 165 2.92 19.42 12.98
C GLU A 165 3.76 19.12 11.75
N GLY A 166 3.36 18.12 10.97
CA GLY A 166 3.95 17.87 9.65
C GLY A 166 3.37 18.76 8.55
N PRO A 167 3.90 18.67 7.33
CA PRO A 167 3.40 19.44 6.20
C PRO A 167 2.01 18.98 5.75
N LEU A 168 1.27 19.90 5.14
CA LEU A 168 -0.05 19.65 4.56
C LEU A 168 0.11 18.84 3.27
N ILE A 169 -0.34 17.59 3.27
CA ILE A 169 -0.26 16.62 2.16
C ILE A 169 1.19 16.33 1.70
N THR A 170 1.65 15.08 1.82
CA THR A 170 3.00 14.63 1.40
C THR A 170 3.15 14.47 -0.13
N PHE A 171 2.85 15.54 -0.87
CA PHE A 171 3.35 15.74 -2.23
C PHE A 171 4.34 16.91 -2.22
N SER A 172 5.59 16.61 -1.86
CA SER A 172 6.71 17.51 -2.15
C SER A 172 7.64 16.82 -3.12
N CYS A 173 7.50 17.16 -4.39
CA CYS A 173 8.47 16.86 -5.42
C CYS A 173 9.80 17.56 -5.07
N GLY A 174 10.74 16.82 -4.49
CA GLY A 174 12.16 17.20 -4.46
C GLY A 174 12.61 18.26 -3.44
N ASN A 175 11.83 18.56 -2.39
CA ASN A 175 12.26 19.47 -1.31
C ASN A 175 12.31 18.77 0.06
N ASP A 176 13.16 19.28 0.95
CA ASP A 176 13.25 18.83 2.36
C ASP A 176 11.88 18.87 3.05
N VAL A 177 11.56 17.81 3.81
CA VAL A 177 10.28 17.71 4.56
C VAL A 177 10.48 18.30 5.95
N GLU A 178 9.76 19.36 6.28
CA GLU A 178 9.83 20.02 7.59
C GLU A 178 8.61 19.69 8.47
N PHE A 179 8.89 19.26 9.70
CA PHE A 179 7.94 19.13 10.80
C PHE A 179 8.19 20.26 11.80
N ASN A 180 7.19 21.08 12.05
CA ASN A 180 7.29 22.21 12.97
C ASN A 180 7.08 21.74 14.41
N VAL A 181 8.01 22.06 15.31
CA VAL A 181 7.85 21.84 16.75
C VAL A 181 7.30 23.12 17.36
N LEU A 182 6.09 23.06 17.89
CA LEU A 182 5.31 24.16 18.43
C LEU A 182 5.13 24.02 19.95
N SER A 183 4.85 25.14 20.61
CA SER A 183 4.40 25.18 22.00
C SER A 183 3.06 24.48 22.19
N ASN A 184 2.68 24.19 23.43
CA ASN A 184 1.44 23.47 23.77
C ASN A 184 0.16 24.15 23.23
N ASP A 185 0.16 25.47 23.09
CA ASP A 185 -0.93 26.27 22.50
C ASP A 185 -0.95 26.22 20.95
N GLY A 186 0.09 25.70 20.31
CA GLY A 186 0.23 25.63 18.86
C GLY A 186 0.62 26.96 18.19
N GLU A 187 0.84 28.03 18.95
CA GLU A 187 1.06 29.36 18.37
C GLU A 187 2.54 29.70 18.15
N THR A 188 3.42 29.24 19.06
CA THR A 188 4.85 29.60 19.03
C THR A 188 5.70 28.46 18.49
N LYS A 189 6.47 28.74 17.44
CA LYS A 189 7.47 27.79 16.92
C LYS A 189 8.67 27.70 17.86
N VAL A 190 8.83 26.54 18.50
CA VAL A 190 9.94 26.20 19.41
C VAL A 190 11.13 25.64 18.63
N GLY A 191 10.88 24.86 17.59
CA GLY A 191 11.94 24.19 16.83
C GLY A 191 11.43 23.57 15.54
N LYS A 192 12.24 22.68 14.95
CA LYS A 192 11.85 21.90 13.77
C LYS A 192 12.58 20.56 13.70
N ILE A 193 11.94 19.59 13.08
CA ILE A 193 12.56 18.33 12.62
C ILE A 193 12.49 18.37 11.10
N SER A 194 13.61 18.14 10.41
CA SER A 194 13.69 18.18 8.95
C SER A 194 14.25 16.86 8.41
N LYS A 195 13.61 16.27 7.40
CA LYS A 195 14.17 15.17 6.61
C LYS A 195 14.79 15.75 5.34
N GLN A 196 16.10 15.54 5.14
CA GLN A 196 16.81 16.07 3.96
C GLN A 196 16.53 15.23 2.72
N TRP A 197 16.27 15.88 1.59
CA TRP A 197 16.11 15.23 0.29
C TRP A 197 17.49 14.89 -0.32
N SER A 198 17.71 13.63 -0.69
CA SER A 198 19.03 13.06 -1.04
C SER A 198 19.55 13.40 -2.43
N GLY A 199 18.72 13.81 -3.38
CA GLY A 199 19.12 14.16 -4.74
C GLY A 199 19.62 12.99 -5.61
N LEU A 200 19.42 13.14 -6.93
CA LEU A 200 19.61 12.15 -8.02
C LEU A 200 21.01 11.48 -8.16
N ALA A 201 22.02 11.88 -7.37
CA ALA A 201 23.38 11.34 -7.50
C ALA A 201 23.80 10.38 -6.38
N ARG A 202 23.02 10.27 -5.28
CA ARG A 202 23.38 9.42 -4.12
C ARG A 202 22.51 8.17 -3.96
N GLU A 203 21.35 8.15 -4.60
CA GLU A 203 20.42 6.99 -4.61
C GLU A 203 20.88 5.84 -5.51
N MET A 204 21.90 6.03 -6.35
CA MET A 204 22.48 4.90 -7.08
C MET A 204 23.29 3.94 -6.19
N PHE A 205 23.65 4.33 -4.96
CA PHE A 205 24.50 3.47 -4.12
C PHE A 205 24.24 3.47 -2.59
N THR A 206 23.48 4.40 -1.98
CA THR A 206 23.10 4.30 -0.54
C THR A 206 21.79 5.03 -0.18
N ASP A 207 20.72 4.30 0.17
CA ASP A 207 19.38 4.80 0.58
C ASP A 207 19.30 5.37 2.03
N ALA A 208 20.40 5.90 2.55
CA ALA A 208 20.49 6.33 3.94
C ALA A 208 19.68 7.61 4.23
N ASP A 209 18.67 7.53 5.11
CA ASP A 209 17.92 8.71 5.57
C ASP A 209 18.76 9.63 6.48
N ARG A 210 18.60 10.95 6.26
CA ARG A 210 19.24 12.00 7.06
C ARG A 210 18.22 12.96 7.64
N PHE A 211 18.19 13.04 8.97
CA PHE A 211 17.33 13.95 9.72
C PHE A 211 18.12 15.03 10.43
N GLY A 212 17.55 16.22 10.54
CA GLY A 212 18.02 17.30 11.38
C GLY A 212 16.97 17.65 12.43
N ILE A 213 17.37 17.85 13.67
CA ILE A 213 16.51 18.34 14.75
C ILE A 213 17.08 19.67 15.23
N GLN A 214 16.26 20.71 15.31
CA GLN A 214 16.60 22.01 15.86
C GLN A 214 15.68 22.37 17.03
N PHE A 215 16.27 22.76 18.16
CA PHE A 215 15.57 23.19 19.37
C PHE A 215 16.37 24.25 20.15
N PRO A 216 15.76 25.01 21.07
CA PRO A 216 16.46 25.98 21.89
C PRO A 216 17.48 25.33 22.83
N LYS A 217 18.59 26.01 23.13
CA LYS A 217 19.64 25.47 24.04
C LYS A 217 19.13 25.24 25.45
N ASP A 218 18.25 26.11 25.91
CA ASP A 218 17.61 26.12 27.22
C ASP A 218 16.40 25.17 27.33
N LEU A 219 16.03 24.48 26.24
CA LEU A 219 14.98 23.45 26.30
C LEU A 219 15.40 22.32 27.24
N ASP A 220 14.46 21.84 28.04
CA ASP A 220 14.69 20.76 28.98
C ASP A 220 15.30 19.53 28.30
N VAL A 221 16.35 18.97 28.92
CA VAL A 221 17.15 17.89 28.34
C VAL A 221 16.35 16.60 28.13
N THR A 222 15.36 16.35 28.98
CA THR A 222 14.47 15.18 28.84
C THR A 222 13.54 15.37 27.66
N ILE A 223 13.05 16.59 27.42
CA ILE A 223 12.24 16.91 26.24
C ILE A 223 13.08 16.83 24.96
N LYS A 224 14.34 17.26 24.97
CA LYS A 224 15.27 17.04 23.84
C LYS A 224 15.42 15.55 23.51
N ALA A 225 15.54 14.69 24.53
CA ALA A 225 15.58 13.23 24.34
C ALA A 225 14.26 12.66 23.80
N VAL A 226 13.11 13.20 24.22
CA VAL A 226 11.81 12.79 23.68
C VAL A 226 11.64 13.24 22.22
N LEU A 227 12.13 14.42 21.83
CA LEU A 227 12.15 14.87 20.43
C LEU A 227 13.06 14.01 19.54
N LEU A 228 14.16 13.50 20.11
CA LEU A 228 15.01 12.50 19.44
C LEU A 228 14.22 11.21 19.18
N GLY A 229 13.47 10.72 20.18
CA GLY A 229 12.54 9.59 20.04
C GLY A 229 11.42 9.85 19.02
N ALA A 230 10.88 11.08 18.97
CA ALA A 230 9.88 11.48 17.98
C ALA A 230 10.40 11.36 16.55
N THR A 231 11.69 11.67 16.33
CA THR A 231 12.31 11.60 15.00
C THR A 231 12.40 10.16 14.49
N PHE A 232 12.76 9.20 15.36
CA PHE A 232 12.73 7.78 15.00
C PHE A 232 11.32 7.25 14.77
N LEU A 233 10.33 7.75 15.53
CA LEU A 233 8.92 7.42 15.29
C LEU A 233 8.43 7.95 13.94
N ILE A 234 8.79 9.18 13.59
CA ILE A 234 8.48 9.79 12.28
C ILE A 234 9.12 8.96 11.17
N ASP A 235 10.40 8.62 11.28
CA ASP A 235 11.08 7.79 10.28
C ASP A 235 10.39 6.43 10.10
N PHE A 236 10.08 5.74 11.21
CA PHE A 236 9.34 4.47 11.21
C PHE A 236 7.99 4.58 10.49
N ILE A 237 7.28 5.71 10.63
CA ILE A 237 6.01 5.97 9.93
C ILE A 237 6.26 6.32 8.45
N SER A 238 7.33 7.05 8.14
CA SER A 238 7.69 7.54 6.79
C SER A 238 8.24 6.45 5.84
N VAL A 239 8.67 5.28 6.32
CA VAL A 239 9.10 4.15 5.46
C VAL A 239 8.06 3.78 4.40
N LYS A 240 6.77 4.08 4.64
CA LYS A 240 5.69 3.84 3.67
C LYS A 240 5.70 4.72 2.40
N GLU A 241 6.51 5.78 2.35
CA GLU A 241 6.58 6.65 1.15
C GLU A 241 7.74 6.28 0.21
N LYS A 242 8.82 5.69 0.72
CA LYS A 242 9.95 5.24 -0.13
C LYS A 242 9.56 4.11 -1.10
N SER A 243 8.64 3.24 -0.70
CA SER A 243 8.11 2.16 -1.55
C SER A 243 7.28 2.67 -2.75
N LYS A 244 6.87 3.94 -2.74
CA LYS A 244 6.08 4.56 -3.82
C LYS A 244 6.89 5.47 -4.76
N VAL A 245 8.12 5.82 -4.42
CA VAL A 245 8.91 6.83 -5.19
C VAL A 245 9.99 6.20 -6.08
N GLN A 246 10.44 4.97 -5.79
CA GLN A 246 11.51 4.34 -6.58
C GLN A 246 11.11 3.92 -8.01
N GLN A 247 9.81 3.84 -8.34
CA GLN A 247 9.36 3.38 -9.67
C GLN A 247 9.20 4.50 -10.72
N VAL A 248 9.42 5.77 -10.36
CA VAL A 248 9.15 6.90 -11.27
C VAL A 248 10.39 7.38 -12.06
N GLN A 249 11.62 6.96 -11.74
CA GLN A 249 12.82 7.62 -12.30
C GLN A 249 13.60 6.88 -13.40
N ASP A 250 13.33 5.60 -13.69
CA ASP A 250 14.13 4.85 -14.68
C ASP A 250 13.70 5.02 -16.15
N VAL A 251 12.79 5.94 -16.49
CA VAL A 251 12.28 6.08 -17.88
C VAL A 251 12.53 7.44 -18.54
N VAL A 252 12.95 8.49 -17.82
CA VAL A 252 13.05 9.83 -18.45
C VAL A 252 14.46 10.14 -18.94
N VAL A 253 14.83 9.54 -20.07
CA VAL A 253 15.64 10.25 -21.07
C VAL A 253 14.85 10.22 -22.38
N VAL A 254 14.16 11.33 -22.68
CA VAL A 254 14.19 12.05 -23.97
C VAL A 254 13.02 13.05 -24.04
N ASP A 255 13.42 14.26 -24.43
CA ASP A 255 12.70 15.39 -25.03
C ASP A 255 11.58 16.13 -24.29
N LYS A 256 12.00 17.31 -23.83
CA LYS A 256 11.22 18.53 -23.67
C LYS A 256 10.52 18.86 -25.00
N ASN A 257 9.21 18.69 -25.05
CA ASN A 257 8.23 19.57 -25.71
C ASN A 257 6.85 18.94 -25.53
N ALA A 258 6.14 19.32 -24.46
CA ALA A 258 4.74 18.97 -24.28
C ALA A 258 3.94 20.27 -24.07
N GLU A 259 3.22 20.64 -25.11
CA GLU A 259 1.99 21.41 -24.98
C GLU A 259 0.94 20.54 -24.27
N GLU A 260 0.03 21.24 -23.60
CA GLU A 260 -1.05 20.76 -22.75
C GLU A 260 -1.80 19.54 -23.32
N ASN A 261 -1.87 18.44 -22.57
CA ASN A 261 -2.92 17.44 -22.71
C ASN A 261 -3.31 16.85 -21.35
N GLU A 262 -4.61 16.62 -21.22
CA GLU A 262 -5.36 16.30 -20.01
C GLU A 262 -4.96 14.95 -19.38
N GLY A 263 -5.06 14.88 -18.05
CA GLY A 263 -4.62 13.82 -17.13
C GLY A 263 -4.69 12.36 -17.60
N GLU A 264 -3.52 11.73 -17.72
CA GLU A 264 -3.39 10.28 -17.71
C GLU A 264 -3.55 9.76 -16.27
N PHE A 265 -4.60 8.99 -16.03
CA PHE A 265 -4.73 8.16 -14.83
C PHE A 265 -3.71 7.01 -14.91
N GLU A 266 -2.98 6.75 -13.82
CA GLU A 266 -2.08 5.61 -13.71
C GLU A 266 -2.91 4.31 -13.65
N THR A 267 -3.06 3.64 -14.80
CA THR A 267 -3.88 2.41 -14.93
C THR A 267 -3.12 1.18 -14.47
N SER A 268 -3.81 0.21 -13.86
CA SER A 268 -3.28 -1.10 -13.43
C SER A 268 -2.83 -2.00 -14.59
N PHE A 269 -3.21 -1.66 -15.82
CA PHE A 269 -2.98 -2.44 -17.03
C PHE A 269 -2.29 -1.59 -18.10
N MET A 270 -1.61 -2.27 -19.03
CA MET A 270 -1.02 -1.61 -20.18
C MET A 270 -1.93 -1.67 -21.40
N HIS A 271 -2.19 -0.51 -22.00
CA HIS A 271 -2.92 -0.41 -23.25
C HIS A 271 -2.23 -1.16 -24.41
N ILE A 272 -3.02 -1.89 -25.20
CA ILE A 272 -2.53 -2.68 -26.35
C ILE A 272 -1.80 -1.84 -27.40
N GLN A 273 -2.09 -0.53 -27.49
CA GLN A 273 -1.43 0.41 -28.40
C GLN A 273 0.10 0.48 -28.19
N LYS A 274 0.60 0.20 -26.98
CA LYS A 274 2.06 0.18 -26.72
C LYS A 274 2.80 -0.88 -27.55
N LEU A 275 2.10 -1.87 -28.12
CA LEU A 275 2.68 -2.84 -29.04
C LEU A 275 3.14 -2.23 -30.38
N GLU A 276 2.63 -1.04 -30.76
CA GLU A 276 3.10 -0.32 -31.95
C GLU A 276 4.60 0.00 -31.86
N GLY A 277 5.07 0.39 -30.67
CA GLY A 277 6.49 0.64 -30.39
C GLY A 277 7.37 -0.61 -30.55
N CYS A 278 6.79 -1.81 -30.55
CA CYS A 278 7.47 -3.08 -30.80
C CYS A 278 7.38 -3.55 -32.26
N GLY A 279 6.92 -2.68 -33.17
CA GLY A 279 6.81 -2.98 -34.60
C GLY A 279 5.62 -3.88 -34.95
N ILE A 280 4.57 -3.88 -34.12
CA ILE A 280 3.26 -4.43 -34.47
C ILE A 280 2.46 -3.37 -35.24
N GLN A 281 1.79 -3.77 -36.31
CA GLN A 281 1.04 -2.83 -37.16
C GLN A 281 -0.28 -2.43 -36.50
N ALA A 282 -0.66 -1.16 -36.60
CA ALA A 282 -1.94 -0.64 -36.10
C ALA A 282 -3.17 -1.42 -36.61
N GLN A 283 -3.11 -1.92 -37.85
CA GLN A 283 -4.17 -2.76 -38.43
C GLN A 283 -4.34 -4.10 -37.72
N ASP A 284 -3.24 -4.69 -37.24
CA ASP A 284 -3.29 -5.94 -36.49
C ASP A 284 -3.80 -5.67 -35.06
N ILE A 285 -3.41 -4.57 -34.44
CA ILE A 285 -3.94 -4.12 -33.14
C ILE A 285 -5.44 -3.90 -33.20
N LYS A 286 -5.93 -3.23 -34.26
CA LYS A 286 -7.38 -3.02 -34.43
C LYS A 286 -8.15 -4.34 -34.51
N LYS A 287 -7.63 -5.36 -35.20
CA LYS A 287 -8.24 -6.70 -35.23
C LYS A 287 -8.26 -7.37 -33.85
N LEU A 288 -7.21 -7.18 -33.06
CA LEU A 288 -7.15 -7.67 -31.68
C LEU A 288 -8.24 -7.00 -30.83
N GLN A 289 -8.40 -5.68 -30.93
CA GLN A 289 -9.45 -4.93 -30.24
C GLN A 289 -10.86 -5.37 -30.66
N GLU A 290 -11.10 -5.59 -31.96
CA GLU A 290 -12.37 -6.12 -32.48
C GLU A 290 -12.72 -7.53 -31.94
N ASN A 291 -11.73 -8.24 -31.38
CA ASN A 291 -11.91 -9.57 -30.74
C ASN A 291 -11.79 -9.49 -29.21
N GLY A 292 -11.90 -8.30 -28.61
CA GLY A 292 -11.93 -8.10 -27.17
C GLY A 292 -10.57 -8.10 -26.49
N TYR A 293 -9.48 -7.85 -27.22
CA TYR A 293 -8.14 -7.68 -26.65
C TYR A 293 -7.78 -6.19 -26.63
N HIS A 294 -7.87 -5.58 -25.45
CA HIS A 294 -7.60 -4.15 -25.26
C HIS A 294 -6.35 -3.85 -24.44
N THR A 295 -5.77 -4.86 -23.77
CA THR A 295 -4.59 -4.73 -22.91
C THR A 295 -3.46 -5.66 -23.38
N ILE A 296 -2.24 -5.41 -22.91
CA ILE A 296 -1.06 -6.24 -23.23
C ILE A 296 -1.13 -7.56 -22.46
N GLU A 297 -1.62 -7.51 -21.22
CA GLU A 297 -1.90 -8.64 -20.34
C GLU A 297 -2.85 -9.63 -21.04
N ALA A 298 -3.92 -9.13 -21.68
CA ALA A 298 -4.86 -9.95 -22.44
C ALA A 298 -4.18 -10.80 -23.52
N ILE A 299 -3.18 -10.22 -24.19
CA ILE A 299 -2.39 -10.90 -25.21
C ILE A 299 -1.42 -11.90 -24.56
N ALA A 300 -0.70 -11.49 -23.51
CA ALA A 300 0.29 -12.32 -22.83
C ALA A 300 -0.32 -13.58 -22.20
N TYR A 301 -1.54 -13.49 -21.66
CA TYR A 301 -2.26 -14.60 -21.04
C TYR A 301 -2.96 -15.50 -22.05
N THR A 302 -3.13 -15.04 -23.30
CA THR A 302 -3.88 -15.77 -24.31
C THR A 302 -3.00 -16.79 -25.03
N PRO A 303 -3.46 -18.06 -25.18
CA PRO A 303 -2.70 -19.05 -25.92
C PRO A 303 -2.61 -18.67 -27.40
N ARG A 304 -1.45 -18.89 -28.01
CA ARG A 304 -1.17 -18.59 -29.42
C ARG A 304 -2.27 -19.08 -30.39
N LYS A 305 -2.77 -20.30 -30.17
CA LYS A 305 -3.86 -20.91 -30.98
C LYS A 305 -5.16 -20.10 -30.99
N ALA A 306 -5.44 -19.30 -29.97
CA ALA A 306 -6.60 -18.42 -29.94
C ALA A 306 -6.36 -17.18 -30.81
N LEU A 307 -5.16 -16.61 -30.79
CA LEU A 307 -4.77 -15.48 -31.64
C LEU A 307 -4.77 -15.87 -33.13
N GLU A 308 -4.34 -17.08 -33.45
CA GLU A 308 -4.37 -17.64 -34.83
C GLU A 308 -5.78 -17.79 -35.40
N LYS A 309 -6.82 -17.89 -34.56
CA LYS A 309 -8.22 -17.94 -35.01
C LYS A 309 -8.75 -16.58 -35.45
N ILE A 310 -8.07 -15.49 -35.11
CA ILE A 310 -8.47 -14.14 -35.49
C ILE A 310 -8.20 -13.97 -36.98
N LYS A 311 -9.27 -13.64 -37.72
CA LYS A 311 -9.19 -13.49 -39.17
C LYS A 311 -8.15 -12.43 -39.56
N GLY A 312 -7.14 -12.86 -40.31
CA GLY A 312 -6.08 -11.98 -40.81
C GLY A 312 -4.87 -11.83 -39.88
N ILE A 313 -4.75 -12.65 -38.84
CA ILE A 313 -3.54 -12.86 -38.05
C ILE A 313 -2.92 -14.21 -38.46
N SER A 314 -1.73 -14.19 -39.06
CA SER A 314 -1.00 -15.42 -39.40
C SER A 314 -0.26 -15.98 -38.19
N GLU A 315 0.18 -17.24 -38.25
CA GLU A 315 1.00 -17.86 -37.19
C GLU A 315 2.24 -17.02 -36.85
N GLN A 316 2.95 -16.52 -37.88
CA GLN A 316 4.11 -15.66 -37.69
C GLN A 316 3.76 -14.32 -37.00
N LYS A 317 2.60 -13.74 -37.32
CA LYS A 317 2.13 -12.52 -36.66
C LYS A 317 1.76 -12.79 -35.21
N ALA A 318 1.03 -13.88 -34.94
CA ALA A 318 0.65 -14.28 -33.59
C ALA A 318 1.89 -14.48 -32.70
N GLU A 319 2.92 -15.16 -33.21
CA GLU A 319 4.20 -15.35 -32.50
C GLU A 319 4.88 -14.02 -32.18
N LYS A 320 4.94 -13.10 -33.15
CA LYS A 320 5.56 -11.78 -32.98
C LYS A 320 4.80 -10.92 -31.95
N ILE A 321 3.47 -10.91 -32.03
CA ILE A 321 2.59 -10.18 -31.09
C ILE A 321 2.76 -10.73 -29.68
N LEU A 322 2.72 -12.05 -29.51
CA LEU A 322 2.87 -12.70 -28.21
C LEU A 322 4.27 -12.48 -27.62
N SER A 323 5.31 -12.60 -28.45
CA SER A 323 6.70 -12.34 -28.03
C SER A 323 6.94 -10.89 -27.58
N ALA A 324 6.22 -9.93 -28.17
CA ALA A 324 6.28 -8.53 -27.74
C ALA A 324 5.56 -8.33 -26.39
N ALA A 325 4.38 -8.92 -26.23
CA ALA A 325 3.59 -8.81 -24.99
C ALA A 325 4.28 -9.47 -23.78
N ILE A 326 4.83 -10.67 -23.95
CA ILE A 326 5.52 -11.41 -22.87
C ILE A 326 6.76 -10.65 -22.35
N LYS A 327 7.40 -9.83 -23.17
CA LYS A 327 8.54 -8.99 -22.72
C LYS A 327 8.12 -7.83 -21.82
N MET A 328 6.86 -7.42 -21.88
CA MET A 328 6.33 -6.30 -21.09
C MET A 328 5.64 -6.79 -19.82
N VAL A 329 5.14 -8.02 -19.79
CA VAL A 329 4.38 -8.58 -18.66
C VAL A 329 5.27 -9.57 -17.88
N PRO A 330 5.36 -9.45 -16.54
CA PRO A 330 6.15 -10.37 -15.73
C PRO A 330 5.49 -11.76 -15.64
N MET A 331 5.83 -12.65 -16.59
CA MET A 331 5.29 -14.02 -16.69
C MET A 331 6.14 -15.09 -15.98
N GLY A 332 7.21 -14.68 -15.29
CA GLY A 332 8.20 -15.58 -14.68
C GLY A 332 7.82 -16.07 -13.28
N PHE A 333 8.69 -16.90 -12.70
CA PHE A 333 8.59 -17.29 -11.29
C PHE A 333 8.96 -16.10 -10.40
N SER A 334 8.19 -15.91 -9.33
CA SER A 334 8.49 -14.99 -8.23
C SER A 334 8.59 -15.76 -6.92
N THR A 335 9.24 -15.18 -5.91
CA THR A 335 9.25 -15.80 -4.58
C THR A 335 7.86 -15.69 -3.93
N ALA A 336 7.54 -16.61 -3.01
CA ALA A 336 6.28 -16.54 -2.25
C ALA A 336 6.18 -15.23 -1.43
N THR A 337 7.32 -14.68 -1.00
CA THR A 337 7.40 -13.39 -0.29
C THR A 337 6.98 -12.23 -1.19
N GLU A 338 7.52 -12.15 -2.41
CA GLU A 338 7.11 -11.12 -3.40
C GLU A 338 5.61 -11.22 -3.73
N TYR A 339 5.10 -12.44 -3.90
CA TYR A 339 3.68 -12.66 -4.18
C TYR A 339 2.80 -12.26 -2.99
N HIS A 340 3.24 -12.52 -1.75
CA HIS A 340 2.53 -12.08 -0.55
C HIS A 340 2.46 -10.55 -0.45
N MET A 341 3.55 -9.85 -0.75
CA MET A 341 3.59 -8.38 -0.78
C MET A 341 2.60 -7.84 -1.83
N LYS A 342 2.63 -8.35 -3.06
CA LYS A 342 1.66 -7.98 -4.11
C LYS A 342 0.21 -8.18 -3.66
N ARG A 343 -0.09 -9.31 -3.01
CA ARG A 343 -1.44 -9.58 -2.48
C ARG A 343 -1.85 -8.66 -1.35
N SER A 344 -0.90 -8.14 -0.56
CA SER A 344 -1.19 -7.20 0.52
C SER A 344 -1.58 -5.80 0.04
N GLU A 345 -1.33 -5.50 -1.23
CA GLU A 345 -1.68 -4.23 -1.89
C GLU A 345 -3.03 -4.29 -2.63
N LEU A 346 -3.66 -5.48 -2.70
CA LEU A 346 -4.98 -5.62 -3.32
C LEU A 346 -6.02 -4.79 -2.58
N VAL A 347 -6.87 -4.13 -3.37
CA VAL A 347 -7.97 -3.33 -2.85
C VAL A 347 -9.10 -4.27 -2.42
N MET A 348 -9.68 -4.00 -1.25
CA MET A 348 -10.79 -4.78 -0.71
C MET A 348 -12.01 -3.86 -0.63
N ILE A 349 -13.08 -4.17 -1.37
CA ILE A 349 -14.31 -3.37 -1.40
C ILE A 349 -15.18 -3.73 -0.20
N THR A 350 -15.56 -2.75 0.61
CA THR A 350 -16.46 -2.94 1.75
C THR A 350 -17.84 -3.41 1.29
N THR A 351 -18.39 -4.37 2.03
CA THR A 351 -19.77 -4.83 1.85
C THR A 351 -20.79 -3.89 2.50
N GLY A 352 -20.33 -2.86 3.23
CA GLY A 352 -21.18 -1.96 4.00
C GLY A 352 -21.67 -2.55 5.33
N SER A 353 -21.33 -3.80 5.66
CA SER A 353 -21.52 -4.41 6.98
C SER A 353 -20.17 -4.75 7.59
N LYS A 354 -19.96 -4.31 8.83
CA LYS A 354 -18.71 -4.53 9.57
C LYS A 354 -18.51 -6.01 9.89
N GLU A 355 -19.59 -6.70 10.19
CA GLU A 355 -19.61 -8.12 10.53
C GLU A 355 -19.23 -8.97 9.31
N LEU A 356 -19.79 -8.62 8.14
CA LEU A 356 -19.47 -9.32 6.90
C LEU A 356 -18.05 -9.02 6.42
N ASP A 357 -17.59 -7.76 6.54
CA ASP A 357 -16.21 -7.40 6.23
C ASP A 357 -15.21 -8.11 7.16
N ALA A 358 -15.55 -8.27 8.44
CA ALA A 358 -14.72 -9.01 9.39
C ALA A 358 -14.65 -10.50 9.04
N LEU A 359 -15.76 -11.10 8.61
CA LEU A 359 -15.80 -12.49 8.14
C LEU A 359 -14.90 -12.69 6.91
N LEU A 360 -14.93 -11.72 5.98
CA LEU A 360 -14.13 -11.71 4.76
C LEU A 360 -12.71 -11.17 4.96
N LYS A 361 -12.34 -10.79 6.18
CA LYS A 361 -11.03 -10.21 6.55
C LYS A 361 -10.66 -8.93 5.79
N GLY A 362 -11.64 -8.08 5.49
CA GLY A 362 -11.43 -6.74 4.94
C GLY A 362 -12.54 -6.26 4.00
N GLY A 363 -13.28 -7.19 3.38
CA GLY A 363 -14.25 -6.89 2.33
C GLY A 363 -14.06 -7.86 1.17
N ILE A 364 -14.32 -7.41 -0.05
CA ILE A 364 -14.26 -8.27 -1.23
C ILE A 364 -13.05 -7.93 -2.08
N GLU A 365 -12.24 -8.94 -2.37
CA GLU A 365 -10.95 -8.84 -3.04
C GLU A 365 -11.05 -8.53 -4.54
N THR A 366 -10.34 -7.49 -4.99
CA THR A 366 -10.13 -7.19 -6.41
C THR A 366 -9.20 -8.19 -7.10
N GLY A 367 -9.35 -8.41 -8.40
CA GLY A 367 -8.51 -9.36 -9.16
C GLY A 367 -8.89 -10.83 -8.91
N SER A 368 -10.09 -11.08 -8.38
CA SER A 368 -10.64 -12.41 -8.14
C SER A 368 -12.12 -12.47 -8.53
N ILE A 369 -12.63 -13.69 -8.78
CA ILE A 369 -14.07 -13.94 -8.88
C ILE A 369 -14.60 -14.31 -7.49
N THR A 370 -15.54 -13.52 -6.98
CA THR A 370 -16.32 -13.89 -5.79
C THR A 370 -17.72 -14.34 -6.18
N GLU A 371 -18.13 -15.52 -5.69
CA GLU A 371 -19.44 -16.11 -5.94
C GLU A 371 -20.37 -15.97 -4.73
N LEU A 372 -21.55 -15.39 -4.95
CA LEU A 372 -22.63 -15.36 -3.96
C LEU A 372 -23.70 -16.37 -4.34
N PHE A 373 -23.88 -17.40 -3.51
CA PHE A 373 -24.90 -18.44 -3.69
C PHE A 373 -25.86 -18.52 -2.49
N GLY A 374 -27.07 -19.02 -2.72
CA GLY A 374 -28.08 -19.22 -1.68
C GLY A 374 -29.51 -19.25 -2.24
N GLU A 375 -30.48 -19.54 -1.40
CA GLU A 375 -31.89 -19.61 -1.78
C GLU A 375 -32.45 -18.27 -2.30
N PHE A 376 -33.62 -18.32 -2.94
CA PHE A 376 -34.34 -17.11 -3.33
C PHE A 376 -34.66 -16.25 -2.08
N ARG A 377 -34.62 -14.92 -2.23
CA ARG A 377 -34.87 -13.93 -1.15
C ARG A 377 -33.86 -13.88 0.01
N THR A 378 -32.68 -14.50 -0.12
CA THR A 378 -31.60 -14.38 0.89
C THR A 378 -30.78 -13.08 0.81
N GLY A 379 -31.12 -12.15 -0.10
CA GLY A 379 -30.48 -10.84 -0.18
C GLY A 379 -29.30 -10.71 -1.15
N LYS A 380 -29.01 -11.73 -1.98
CA LYS A 380 -27.90 -11.72 -2.96
C LYS A 380 -27.86 -10.46 -3.84
N SER A 381 -28.96 -10.12 -4.52
CA SER A 381 -29.02 -8.90 -5.33
C SER A 381 -28.93 -7.62 -4.50
N GLN A 382 -29.33 -7.63 -3.22
CA GLN A 382 -29.15 -6.45 -2.35
C GLN A 382 -27.67 -6.20 -2.03
N ILE A 383 -26.90 -7.26 -1.79
CA ILE A 383 -25.44 -7.15 -1.60
C ILE A 383 -24.80 -6.59 -2.87
N CYS A 384 -25.22 -7.05 -4.04
CA CYS A 384 -24.69 -6.53 -5.31
C CYS A 384 -25.07 -5.08 -5.57
N HIS A 385 -26.29 -4.65 -5.21
CA HIS A 385 -26.64 -3.23 -5.26
C HIS A 385 -25.80 -2.38 -4.30
N MET A 386 -25.48 -2.89 -3.10
CA MET A 386 -24.59 -2.21 -2.15
C MET A 386 -23.19 -2.02 -2.74
N LEU A 387 -22.63 -3.10 -3.30
CA LEU A 387 -21.28 -3.11 -3.85
C LEU A 387 -21.13 -2.19 -5.07
N ALA A 388 -22.15 -2.12 -5.93
CA ALA A 388 -22.18 -1.21 -7.07
C ALA A 388 -22.02 0.28 -6.69
N VAL A 389 -22.34 0.63 -5.44
CA VAL A 389 -22.13 1.98 -4.88
C VAL A 389 -20.84 2.04 -4.07
N THR A 390 -20.55 1.06 -3.21
CA THR A 390 -19.35 1.11 -2.35
C THR A 390 -18.04 1.02 -3.14
N CYS A 391 -18.02 0.39 -4.31
CA CYS A 391 -16.83 0.37 -5.17
C CYS A 391 -16.41 1.76 -5.65
N GLN A 392 -17.36 2.70 -5.75
CA GLN A 392 -17.12 4.07 -6.20
C GLN A 392 -16.56 4.96 -5.09
N LEU A 393 -16.58 4.50 -3.83
CA LEU A 393 -16.06 5.27 -2.70
C LEU A 393 -14.52 5.36 -2.77
N PRO A 394 -13.95 6.41 -2.16
CA PRO A 394 -12.53 6.49 -1.82
C PRO A 394 -11.97 5.26 -1.11
N ILE A 395 -10.70 4.95 -1.35
CA ILE A 395 -10.02 3.76 -0.78
C ILE A 395 -9.96 3.82 0.75
N ASP A 396 -9.82 5.00 1.34
CA ASP A 396 -9.82 5.21 2.80
C ASP A 396 -11.17 4.92 3.47
N MET A 397 -12.27 4.97 2.70
CA MET A 397 -13.61 4.55 3.13
C MET A 397 -13.94 3.09 2.74
N GLY A 398 -12.95 2.33 2.27
CA GLY A 398 -13.12 0.93 1.86
C GLY A 398 -13.74 0.77 0.48
N GLY A 399 -13.70 1.79 -0.38
CA GLY A 399 -14.04 1.65 -1.79
C GLY A 399 -12.81 1.41 -2.66
N ALA A 400 -12.96 1.58 -3.98
CA ALA A 400 -11.92 1.33 -4.97
C ALA A 400 -11.76 2.44 -6.02
N GLU A 401 -12.47 3.57 -5.83
CA GLU A 401 -12.43 4.75 -6.71
C GLU A 401 -12.68 4.41 -8.18
N GLY A 402 -13.59 3.46 -8.44
CA GLY A 402 -13.89 3.00 -9.80
C GLY A 402 -15.38 2.80 -10.05
N LYS A 403 -15.73 2.85 -11.33
CA LYS A 403 -17.09 2.61 -11.83
C LYS A 403 -17.50 1.13 -11.67
N CYS A 404 -18.80 0.87 -11.74
CA CYS A 404 -19.37 -0.48 -11.73
C CYS A 404 -19.92 -0.86 -13.11
N LEU A 405 -19.62 -2.07 -13.58
CA LEU A 405 -20.34 -2.74 -14.67
C LEU A 405 -21.39 -3.67 -14.08
N PHE A 406 -22.62 -3.62 -14.58
CA PHE A 406 -23.73 -4.42 -14.08
C PHE A 406 -24.44 -5.12 -15.24
N ILE A 407 -24.24 -6.43 -15.35
CA ILE A 407 -24.92 -7.30 -16.31
C ILE A 407 -26.07 -8.00 -15.58
N ASP A 408 -27.29 -7.69 -15.99
CA ASP A 408 -28.52 -8.24 -15.41
C ASP A 408 -29.18 -9.21 -16.39
N THR A 409 -29.47 -10.43 -15.94
CA THR A 409 -30.18 -11.46 -16.70
C THR A 409 -31.64 -11.61 -16.27
N GLU A 410 -31.97 -11.25 -15.04
CA GLU A 410 -33.27 -11.52 -14.42
C GLU A 410 -34.20 -10.29 -14.46
N GLY A 411 -33.67 -9.10 -14.74
CA GLY A 411 -34.43 -7.84 -14.73
C GLY A 411 -34.67 -7.32 -13.31
N THR A 412 -33.78 -7.59 -12.37
CA THR A 412 -33.90 -7.22 -10.95
C THR A 412 -33.30 -5.86 -10.61
N PHE A 413 -32.57 -5.25 -11.56
CA PHE A 413 -31.94 -3.93 -11.38
C PHE A 413 -32.98 -2.82 -11.18
N ARG A 414 -32.86 -2.07 -10.09
CA ARG A 414 -33.77 -0.96 -9.73
C ARG A 414 -32.96 0.28 -9.32
N PRO A 415 -32.88 1.31 -10.18
CA PRO A 415 -32.05 2.50 -9.92
C PRO A 415 -32.30 3.17 -8.57
N GLU A 416 -33.56 3.16 -8.11
CA GLU A 416 -33.99 3.80 -6.86
C GLU A 416 -33.31 3.19 -5.62
N ARG A 417 -32.84 1.93 -5.72
CA ARG A 417 -32.10 1.26 -4.64
C ARG A 417 -30.72 1.88 -4.45
N PHE A 418 -30.02 2.25 -5.53
CA PHE A 418 -28.70 2.88 -5.44
C PHE A 418 -28.79 4.27 -4.81
N LEU A 419 -29.84 5.04 -5.10
CA LEU A 419 -30.07 6.35 -4.50
C LEU A 419 -30.14 6.30 -2.96
N ALA A 420 -30.79 5.28 -2.41
CA ALA A 420 -30.85 5.08 -0.96
C ALA A 420 -29.47 4.77 -0.35
N ILE A 421 -28.64 4.02 -1.08
CA ILE A 421 -27.28 3.67 -0.65
C ILE A 421 -26.35 4.88 -0.80
N ALA A 422 -26.43 5.63 -1.90
CA ALA A 422 -25.69 6.87 -2.12
C ALA A 422 -25.95 7.89 -1.00
N LYS A 423 -27.22 8.06 -0.61
CA LYS A 423 -27.62 8.90 0.54
C LYS A 423 -26.94 8.47 1.84
N ARG A 424 -26.86 7.17 2.11
CA ARG A 424 -26.18 6.65 3.30
C ARG A 424 -24.70 7.07 3.34
N TYR A 425 -24.02 7.06 2.19
CA TYR A 425 -22.62 7.45 2.07
C TYR A 425 -22.39 8.93 1.72
N LYS A 426 -23.45 9.75 1.70
CA LYS A 426 -23.41 11.18 1.35
C LYS A 426 -22.78 11.45 -0.02
N MET A 427 -22.97 10.52 -0.96
CA MET A 427 -22.57 10.69 -2.35
C MET A 427 -23.60 11.51 -3.12
N ASP A 428 -23.16 12.21 -4.17
CA ASP A 428 -24.08 12.80 -5.13
C ASP A 428 -24.84 11.69 -5.89
N GLU A 429 -26.16 11.84 -5.93
CA GLU A 429 -27.08 10.83 -6.49
C GLU A 429 -26.89 10.64 -7.99
N ASN A 430 -26.62 11.72 -8.74
CA ASN A 430 -26.45 11.64 -10.19
C ASN A 430 -25.11 11.02 -10.54
N ASN A 431 -24.03 11.48 -9.88
CA ASN A 431 -22.69 10.92 -10.06
C ASN A 431 -22.66 9.42 -9.72
N CYS A 432 -23.38 9.01 -8.66
CA CYS A 432 -23.49 7.60 -8.28
C CYS A 432 -24.14 6.74 -9.38
N LEU A 433 -25.19 7.25 -10.04
CA LEU A 433 -25.87 6.54 -11.12
C LEU A 433 -25.04 6.54 -12.41
N GLU A 434 -24.38 7.65 -12.74
CA GLU A 434 -23.46 7.73 -13.89
C GLU A 434 -22.25 6.80 -13.74
N GLY A 435 -21.85 6.52 -12.49
CA GLY A 435 -20.81 5.55 -12.15
C GLY A 435 -21.20 4.08 -12.36
N ILE A 436 -22.46 3.77 -12.71
CA ILE A 436 -22.95 2.39 -12.91
C ILE A 436 -23.37 2.19 -14.37
N ALA A 437 -22.58 1.43 -15.12
CA ALA A 437 -22.92 1.00 -16.47
C ALA A 437 -23.77 -0.27 -16.43
N TYR A 438 -25.02 -0.18 -16.90
CA TYR A 438 -25.99 -1.27 -16.89
C TYR A 438 -26.20 -1.88 -18.28
N ALA A 439 -26.25 -3.22 -18.35
CA ALA A 439 -26.69 -3.95 -19.53
C ALA A 439 -27.61 -5.11 -19.16
N ARG A 440 -28.66 -5.33 -19.95
CA ARG A 440 -29.54 -6.49 -19.81
C ARG A 440 -29.20 -7.57 -20.82
N ALA A 441 -28.80 -8.74 -20.35
CA ALA A 441 -28.60 -9.91 -21.20
C ALA A 441 -29.92 -10.68 -21.36
N TYR A 442 -30.19 -11.15 -22.58
CA TYR A 442 -31.45 -11.82 -22.94
C TYR A 442 -31.27 -13.29 -23.32
N ASN A 443 -30.04 -13.71 -23.62
CA ASN A 443 -29.65 -15.09 -23.92
C ASN A 443 -28.14 -15.24 -23.63
N SER A 444 -27.69 -16.48 -23.54
CA SER A 444 -26.30 -16.83 -23.18
C SER A 444 -25.24 -16.32 -24.17
N ASP A 445 -25.55 -16.23 -25.47
CA ASP A 445 -24.65 -15.65 -26.47
C ASP A 445 -24.49 -14.14 -26.28
N HIS A 446 -25.59 -13.42 -26.07
CA HIS A 446 -25.60 -11.99 -25.77
C HIS A 446 -24.85 -11.70 -24.47
N GLN A 447 -25.01 -12.54 -23.44
CA GLN A 447 -24.25 -12.41 -22.20
C GLN A 447 -22.72 -12.48 -22.43
N THR A 448 -22.26 -13.34 -23.34
CA THR A 448 -20.84 -13.45 -23.70
C THR A 448 -20.38 -12.24 -24.52
N GLN A 449 -21.22 -11.73 -25.43
CA GLN A 449 -20.91 -10.52 -26.20
C GLN A 449 -20.75 -9.29 -25.30
N LEU A 450 -21.59 -9.15 -24.27
CA LEU A 450 -21.48 -8.04 -23.30
C LEU A 450 -20.13 -8.01 -22.57
N LEU A 451 -19.45 -9.15 -22.40
CA LEU A 451 -18.09 -9.18 -21.83
C LEU A 451 -17.04 -8.60 -22.78
N ILE A 452 -17.23 -8.76 -24.10
CA ILE A 452 -16.34 -8.17 -25.10
C ILE A 452 -16.52 -6.64 -25.09
N ASP A 453 -17.77 -6.19 -25.06
CA ASP A 453 -18.09 -4.76 -24.99
C ASP A 453 -17.58 -4.15 -23.66
N ALA A 454 -17.71 -4.89 -22.56
CA ALA A 454 -17.15 -4.52 -21.26
C ALA A 454 -15.62 -4.35 -21.30
N ALA A 455 -14.88 -5.23 -21.96
CA ALA A 455 -13.43 -5.10 -22.10
C ALA A 455 -13.03 -3.78 -22.78
N SER A 456 -13.80 -3.35 -23.80
CA SER A 456 -13.62 -2.06 -24.45
C SER A 456 -13.89 -0.90 -23.48
N MET A 457 -14.98 -0.97 -22.70
CA MET A 457 -15.32 0.06 -21.71
C MET A 457 -14.27 0.18 -20.61
N MET A 458 -13.77 -0.95 -20.09
CA MET A 458 -12.74 -1.00 -19.04
C MET A 458 -11.39 -0.49 -19.52
N SER A 459 -11.11 -0.58 -20.82
CA SER A 459 -9.90 0.02 -21.38
C SER A 459 -9.96 1.55 -21.41
N ASN A 460 -11.14 2.16 -21.48
CA ASN A 460 -11.28 3.63 -21.63
C ASN A 460 -11.58 4.35 -20.31
N SER A 461 -11.99 3.64 -19.28
CA SER A 461 -12.37 4.22 -17.98
C SER A 461 -12.05 3.23 -16.88
N ARG A 462 -11.68 3.74 -15.70
CA ARG A 462 -11.45 2.92 -14.52
C ARG A 462 -12.78 2.36 -14.00
N TYR A 463 -12.97 1.07 -14.20
CA TYR A 463 -13.92 0.28 -13.44
C TYR A 463 -13.19 -0.32 -12.23
N ALA A 464 -13.93 -0.71 -11.21
CA ALA A 464 -13.38 -1.44 -10.07
C ALA A 464 -14.20 -2.68 -9.72
N LEU A 465 -15.40 -2.79 -10.31
CA LEU A 465 -16.36 -3.83 -10.02
C LEU A 465 -17.14 -4.22 -11.27
N MET A 466 -17.22 -5.52 -11.56
CA MET A 466 -18.16 -6.08 -12.53
C MET A 466 -19.13 -7.03 -11.82
N ILE A 467 -20.43 -6.83 -11.96
CA ILE A 467 -21.48 -7.69 -11.40
C ILE A 467 -22.21 -8.40 -12.53
N VAL A 468 -22.40 -9.71 -12.38
CA VAL A 468 -23.30 -10.51 -13.23
C VAL A 468 -24.43 -11.11 -12.37
N ASP A 469 -25.64 -10.54 -12.44
CA ASP A 469 -26.85 -10.98 -11.73
C ASP A 469 -27.88 -11.60 -12.70
N SER A 470 -27.89 -12.91 -12.93
CA SER A 470 -27.01 -13.95 -12.40
C SER A 470 -26.27 -14.65 -13.54
N ALA A 471 -25.10 -15.22 -13.26
CA ALA A 471 -24.28 -15.85 -14.30
C ALA A 471 -24.97 -17.07 -14.93
N THR A 472 -25.90 -17.71 -14.22
CA THR A 472 -26.46 -19.02 -14.61
C THR A 472 -27.92 -19.03 -15.01
N ALA A 473 -28.69 -17.95 -14.80
CA ALA A 473 -30.13 -17.94 -15.08
C ALA A 473 -30.45 -18.29 -16.55
N LEU A 474 -29.79 -17.63 -17.51
CA LEU A 474 -30.02 -17.85 -18.95
C LEU A 474 -29.62 -19.27 -19.38
N TYR A 475 -28.58 -19.84 -18.77
CA TYR A 475 -28.14 -21.20 -19.09
C TYR A 475 -29.13 -22.29 -18.65
N ARG A 476 -30.06 -21.99 -17.75
CA ARG A 476 -31.12 -22.92 -17.34
C ARG A 476 -32.26 -22.96 -18.34
N THR A 477 -32.52 -21.86 -19.04
CA THR A 477 -33.61 -21.74 -20.02
C THR A 477 -33.16 -22.06 -21.43
N ASP A 478 -31.94 -21.67 -21.80
CA ASP A 478 -31.42 -21.78 -23.17
C ASP A 478 -31.00 -23.22 -23.51
N TYR A 479 -30.60 -24.00 -22.51
CA TYR A 479 -30.13 -25.38 -22.69
C TYR A 479 -31.01 -26.35 -21.91
N ASN A 480 -31.86 -27.09 -22.62
CA ASN A 480 -32.88 -27.94 -22.03
C ASN A 480 -32.59 -29.43 -22.20
N GLY A 481 -32.72 -30.18 -21.11
CA GLY A 481 -32.58 -31.64 -21.11
C GLY A 481 -31.12 -32.13 -21.07
N ARG A 482 -30.97 -33.45 -20.87
CA ARG A 482 -29.66 -34.09 -20.63
C ARG A 482 -28.74 -34.07 -21.86
N SER A 483 -29.29 -34.04 -23.07
CA SER A 483 -28.53 -34.02 -24.33
C SER A 483 -27.72 -32.74 -24.53
N GLU A 484 -28.19 -31.62 -23.99
CA GLU A 484 -27.56 -30.31 -24.16
C GLU A 484 -26.60 -29.95 -23.03
N LEU A 485 -26.47 -30.83 -22.02
CA LEU A 485 -25.63 -30.60 -20.85
C LEU A 485 -24.16 -30.35 -21.24
N ALA A 486 -23.62 -31.12 -22.20
CA ALA A 486 -22.24 -30.94 -22.64
C ALA A 486 -22.03 -29.57 -23.29
N ALA A 487 -22.95 -29.14 -24.16
CA ALA A 487 -22.88 -27.83 -24.81
C ALA A 487 -23.00 -26.68 -23.79
N ARG A 488 -23.93 -26.80 -22.83
CA ARG A 488 -24.11 -25.85 -21.72
C ARG A 488 -22.83 -25.71 -20.91
N GLN A 489 -22.23 -26.82 -20.48
CA GLN A 489 -21.02 -26.81 -19.66
C GLN A 489 -19.82 -26.21 -20.41
N MET A 490 -19.67 -26.53 -21.70
CA MET A 490 -18.63 -25.93 -22.53
C MET A 490 -18.82 -24.42 -22.71
N HIS A 491 -20.05 -23.97 -22.90
CA HIS A 491 -20.35 -22.55 -23.08
C HIS A 491 -20.17 -21.76 -21.78
N LEU A 492 -20.70 -22.26 -20.67
CA LEU A 492 -20.52 -21.66 -19.34
C LEU A 492 -19.03 -21.61 -18.94
N ALA A 493 -18.27 -22.69 -19.19
CA ALA A 493 -16.83 -22.70 -18.90
C ALA A 493 -16.07 -21.64 -19.71
N ARG A 494 -16.50 -21.35 -20.95
CA ARG A 494 -15.92 -20.27 -21.75
C ARG A 494 -16.25 -18.91 -21.15
N PHE A 495 -17.50 -18.69 -20.76
CA PHE A 495 -17.96 -17.47 -20.12
C PHE A 495 -17.21 -17.18 -18.81
N LEU A 496 -17.11 -18.16 -17.90
CA LEU A 496 -16.38 -18.01 -16.64
C LEU A 496 -14.88 -17.75 -16.86
N ARG A 497 -14.26 -18.37 -17.87
CA ARG A 497 -12.88 -18.07 -18.24
C ARG A 497 -12.70 -16.65 -18.76
N MET A 498 -13.66 -16.13 -19.53
CA MET A 498 -13.62 -14.74 -19.98
C MET A 498 -13.76 -13.78 -18.79
N LEU A 499 -14.67 -14.07 -17.84
CA LEU A 499 -14.77 -13.29 -16.60
C LEU A 499 -13.47 -13.28 -15.80
N GLN A 500 -12.86 -14.45 -15.58
CA GLN A 500 -11.61 -14.52 -14.81
C GLN A 500 -10.50 -13.76 -15.54
N ARG A 501 -10.43 -13.87 -16.86
CA ARG A 501 -9.47 -13.15 -17.67
C ARG A 501 -9.63 -11.63 -17.52
N LEU A 502 -10.86 -11.11 -17.52
CA LEU A 502 -11.10 -9.69 -17.30
C LEU A 502 -10.69 -9.25 -15.89
N ALA A 503 -10.91 -10.08 -14.86
CA ALA A 503 -10.43 -9.83 -13.51
C ALA A 503 -8.89 -9.74 -13.44
N ASP A 504 -8.20 -10.66 -14.12
CA ASP A 504 -6.73 -10.71 -14.17
C ASP A 504 -6.14 -9.57 -15.02
N GLU A 505 -6.84 -9.14 -16.08
CA GLU A 505 -6.40 -8.11 -17.02
C GLU A 505 -6.50 -6.69 -16.44
N PHE A 506 -7.65 -6.33 -15.88
CA PHE A 506 -7.93 -4.97 -15.42
C PHE A 506 -7.63 -4.78 -13.93
N GLY A 507 -7.48 -5.88 -13.18
CA GLY A 507 -7.29 -5.83 -11.72
C GLY A 507 -8.57 -5.46 -10.96
N ASP A 508 -9.73 -5.55 -11.61
CA ASP A 508 -11.04 -5.20 -11.03
C ASP A 508 -11.57 -6.35 -10.15
N ALA A 509 -12.39 -6.04 -9.14
CA ALA A 509 -13.19 -7.05 -8.46
C ALA A 509 -14.26 -7.57 -9.43
N THR A 510 -14.24 -8.86 -9.74
CA THR A 510 -15.29 -9.46 -10.57
C THR A 510 -16.23 -10.27 -9.68
N PHE A 511 -17.50 -9.90 -9.72
CA PHE A 511 -18.59 -10.53 -8.99
C PHE A 511 -19.46 -11.32 -9.95
N SER A 512 -19.55 -12.62 -9.67
CA SER A 512 -20.49 -13.51 -10.35
C SER A 512 -21.52 -13.95 -9.32
N ILE A 513 -22.79 -13.56 -9.50
CA ILE A 513 -23.86 -14.09 -8.66
C ILE A 513 -24.29 -15.42 -9.25
N HIS A 514 -24.34 -16.45 -8.41
CA HIS A 514 -24.96 -17.71 -8.76
C HIS A 514 -26.32 -17.80 -8.08
N ASN A 515 -27.36 -17.86 -8.89
CA ASN A 515 -28.70 -18.09 -8.37
C ASN A 515 -29.05 -19.57 -8.49
N ASP A 516 -29.71 -20.02 -7.43
CA ASP A 516 -30.39 -21.30 -7.20
C ASP A 516 -29.51 -22.51 -6.87
N GLY A 517 -29.44 -22.80 -5.57
CA GLY A 517 -29.37 -24.18 -5.11
C GLY A 517 -30.60 -24.92 -5.67
N ILE A 518 -30.35 -25.90 -6.54
CA ILE A 518 -31.35 -26.91 -6.82
C ILE A 518 -31.42 -27.73 -5.53
N SER A 519 -32.57 -27.77 -4.87
CA SER A 519 -32.79 -28.68 -3.75
C SER A 519 -32.42 -30.09 -4.22
N ASP A 520 -31.41 -30.72 -3.62
CA ASP A 520 -31.22 -32.15 -3.82
C ASP A 520 -32.44 -32.82 -3.19
N PRO A 521 -33.26 -33.57 -3.95
CA PRO A 521 -34.39 -34.30 -3.36
C PRO A 521 -33.95 -35.33 -2.29
N ASN A 522 -32.65 -35.58 -2.13
CA ASN A 522 -32.09 -36.41 -1.06
C ASN A 522 -31.62 -35.64 0.18
N ASP A 523 -31.59 -34.30 0.17
CA ASP A 523 -31.29 -33.49 1.35
C ASP A 523 -32.57 -33.30 2.20
N ASN A 524 -33.01 -34.39 2.83
CA ASN A 524 -33.89 -34.35 3.99
C ASN A 524 -33.17 -35.10 5.12
N ASP A 525 -32.46 -34.35 5.97
CA ASP A 525 -32.10 -34.75 7.33
C ASP A 525 -32.16 -33.54 8.28
#